data_AF-A0A1G3P258-F1
#
_entry.id   AF-A0A1G3P258-F1
#
_cell.length_a   1.000
_cell.length_b   1.000
_cell.length_c   1.000
_cell.angle_alpha   90.00
_cell.angle_beta   90.00
_cell.angle_gamma   90.00
#
_symmetry.space_group_name_H-M   'P 1'
#
loop_
_entity.id
_entity.type
_entity.pdbx_description
1 polymer ?
#
loop_
_entity_poly.entity_id
_entity_poly.type
_entity_poly.pdbx_seq_one_letter_code
_entity_poly.pdbx_strand_id
1 'polypeptide(L)'
;MKINISIQQFMKFVLAGILNTSFTYGIYYLLIFIIDYRLSYIISFLSGIILSFILHAKMVFKVKIDLYKIIMYPLVYLTQFSISFIFITLFVENGIVNKKIAPLLVLLITIPITFVISKLILTNRNKNA
;
A
#
# COMPACT_ATOMS: atom_id res chain seq x y z
N MET A 1 -0.48 16.58 -20.13
CA MET A 1 -1.39 15.55 -19.56
C MET A 1 -1.86 16.06 -18.20
N LYS A 2 -3.04 16.70 -18.13
CA LYS A 2 -3.56 17.25 -16.85
C LYS A 2 -4.00 16.09 -15.96
N ILE A 3 -3.19 15.78 -14.96
CA ILE A 3 -3.52 14.81 -13.93
C ILE A 3 -4.57 15.45 -13.01
N ASN A 4 -5.84 15.40 -13.39
CA ASN A 4 -6.94 15.73 -12.48
C ASN A 4 -7.10 14.56 -11.50
N ILE A 5 -6.49 14.68 -10.32
CA ILE A 5 -6.76 13.78 -9.19
C ILE A 5 -8.14 14.15 -8.67
N SER A 6 -9.17 13.36 -8.98
CA SER A 6 -10.49 13.63 -8.44
C SER A 6 -10.51 13.24 -6.96
N ILE A 7 -11.00 14.13 -6.09
CA ILE A 7 -11.17 13.90 -4.65
C ILE A 7 -11.89 12.57 -4.36
N GLN A 8 -12.78 12.14 -5.26
CA GLN A 8 -13.47 10.86 -5.16
C GLN A 8 -12.52 9.65 -5.28
N GLN A 9 -11.48 9.72 -6.11
CA GLN A 9 -10.48 8.65 -6.22
C GLN A 9 -9.65 8.54 -4.95
N PHE A 10 -9.27 9.68 -4.37
CA PHE A 10 -8.55 9.73 -3.10
C PHE A 10 -9.39 9.18 -1.95
N MET A 11 -10.66 9.57 -1.84
CA MET A 11 -11.58 9.01 -0.82
C MET A 11 -11.74 7.50 -0.96
N LYS A 12 -11.87 6.98 -2.19
CA LYS A 12 -11.96 5.53 -2.42
C LYS A 12 -10.67 4.80 -2.06
N PHE A 13 -9.51 5.43 -2.28
CA PHE A 13 -8.23 4.89 -1.85
C PHE A 13 -8.14 4.79 -0.32
N VAL A 14 -8.55 5.84 0.39
CA VAL A 14 -8.60 5.84 1.87
C VAL A 14 -9.56 4.77 2.38
N LEU A 15 -10.77 4.68 1.82
CA LEU A 15 -11.75 3.64 2.15
C LEU A 15 -11.23 2.22 1.91
N ALA A 16 -10.57 1.99 0.78
CA ALA A 16 -9.95 0.70 0.47
C ALA A 16 -8.85 0.34 1.48
N GLY A 17 -8.07 1.33 1.91
CA GLY A 17 -7.07 1.17 2.98
C GLY A 17 -7.71 0.75 4.31
N ILE A 18 -8.75 1.44 4.75
CA ILE A 18 -9.48 1.11 5.99
C ILE A 18 -10.05 -0.31 5.93
N LEU A 19 -10.76 -0.65 4.85
CA LEU A 19 -11.34 -1.99 4.67
C LEU A 19 -10.27 -3.07 4.69
N ASN A 20 -9.14 -2.85 4.01
CA ASN A 20 -8.04 -3.80 3.99
C ASN A 20 -7.47 -4.01 5.39
N THR A 21 -7.19 -2.94 6.14
CA THR A 21 -6.67 -3.03 7.50
C THR A 21 -7.64 -3.72 8.45
N SER A 22 -8.93 -3.40 8.38
CA SER A 22 -9.94 -4.09 9.20
C SER A 22 -10.01 -5.58 8.91
N PHE A 23 -9.93 -5.98 7.63
CA PHE A 23 -9.97 -7.37 7.22
C PHE A 23 -8.71 -8.14 7.64
N THR A 24 -7.52 -7.59 7.38
CA THR A 24 -6.26 -8.24 7.75
C THR A 24 -6.13 -8.37 9.26
N TYR A 25 -6.54 -7.35 10.01
CA TYR A 25 -6.56 -7.42 11.47
C TYR A 25 -7.56 -8.48 11.95
N GLY A 26 -8.76 -8.55 11.36
CA GLY A 26 -9.74 -9.60 11.66
C GLY A 26 -9.19 -11.02 11.43
N ILE A 27 -8.54 -11.26 10.29
CA ILE A 27 -7.87 -12.55 10.01
C ILE A 27 -6.80 -12.82 11.05
N TYR A 28 -5.91 -11.87 11.30
CA TYR A 28 -4.81 -12.04 12.25
C TYR A 28 -5.35 -12.41 13.64
N TYR A 29 -6.36 -11.67 14.11
CA TYR A 29 -6.96 -11.85 15.41
C TYR A 29 -7.61 -13.23 15.55
N LEU A 30 -8.35 -13.68 14.53
CA LEU A 30 -8.98 -15.01 14.53
C LEU A 30 -7.94 -16.14 14.48
N LEU A 31 -6.89 -15.98 13.67
CA LEU A 31 -5.86 -17.01 13.51
C LEU A 31 -4.98 -17.17 14.75
N ILE A 32 -4.78 -16.11 15.55
CA ILE A 32 -3.97 -16.18 16.77
C ILE A 32 -4.51 -17.19 17.80
N PHE A 33 -5.82 -17.47 17.75
CA PHE A 33 -6.45 -18.47 18.62
C PHE A 33 -6.21 -19.92 18.16
N ILE A 34 -5.71 -20.11 16.93
CA ILE A 34 -5.60 -21.42 16.28
C ILE A 34 -4.12 -21.79 16.06
N ILE A 35 -3.28 -20.83 15.68
CA ILE A 35 -1.89 -21.04 15.29
C ILE A 35 -0.94 -19.99 15.88
N ASP A 36 0.37 -20.25 15.76
CA ASP A 36 1.44 -19.33 16.20
C ASP A 36 1.30 -17.93 15.57
N TYR A 37 1.58 -16.90 16.36
CA TYR A 37 1.40 -15.50 15.97
C TYR A 37 2.18 -15.11 14.71
N ARG A 38 3.32 -15.75 14.43
CA ARG A 38 4.13 -15.49 13.22
C ARG A 38 3.41 -16.00 11.98
N LEU A 39 2.84 -17.20 12.04
CA LEU A 39 2.06 -17.77 10.94
C LEU A 39 0.75 -17.01 10.73
N SER A 40 0.07 -16.62 11.82
CA SER A 40 -1.11 -15.74 11.77
C SER A 40 -0.80 -14.43 11.06
N TYR A 41 0.35 -13.83 11.38
CA TYR A 41 0.80 -12.59 10.75
C TYR A 41 1.11 -12.78 9.25
N ILE A 42 1.82 -13.84 8.87
CA ILE A 42 2.13 -14.12 7.46
C ILE A 42 0.85 -14.32 6.65
N ILE A 43 -0.10 -15.12 7.14
CA ILE A 43 -1.36 -15.39 6.43
C ILE A 43 -2.22 -14.13 6.33
N SER A 44 -2.32 -13.35 7.42
CA SER A 44 -2.99 -12.05 7.41
C SER A 44 -2.37 -11.10 6.40
N PHE A 45 -1.04 -11.01 6.36
CA PHE A 45 -0.31 -10.14 5.45
C PHE A 45 -0.53 -10.51 3.98
N LEU A 46 -0.43 -11.80 3.63
CA LEU A 46 -0.69 -12.30 2.27
C LEU A 46 -2.14 -12.04 1.84
N SER A 47 -3.10 -12.30 2.75
CA SER A 47 -4.52 -12.02 2.51
C SER A 47 -4.77 -10.52 2.27
N GLY A 48 -4.05 -9.66 2.99
CA GLY A 48 -4.07 -8.21 2.80
C GLY A 48 -3.54 -7.75 1.45
N ILE A 49 -2.46 -8.35 0.96
CA ILE A 49 -1.94 -8.04 -0.38
C ILE A 49 -3.02 -8.36 -1.43
N ILE A 50 -3.66 -9.53 -1.33
CA ILE A 50 -4.70 -9.97 -2.27
C ILE A 50 -5.91 -9.03 -2.21
N LEU A 51 -6.41 -8.72 -1.00
CA LEU A 51 -7.59 -7.87 -0.84
C LEU A 51 -7.30 -6.42 -1.27
N SER A 52 -6.16 -5.86 -0.89
CA SER A 52 -5.74 -4.51 -1.32
C SER A 52 -5.67 -4.42 -2.84
N PHE A 53 -5.11 -5.43 -3.51
CA PHE A 53 -5.10 -5.49 -4.97
C PHE A 53 -6.53 -5.47 -5.55
N ILE A 54 -7.44 -6.31 -5.05
CA ILE A 54 -8.81 -6.40 -5.55
C ILE A 54 -9.57 -5.08 -5.32
N LEU A 55 -9.48 -4.51 -4.12
CA LEU A 55 -10.16 -3.26 -3.77
C LEU A 55 -9.65 -2.09 -4.62
N HIS A 56 -8.33 -1.95 -4.78
CA HIS A 56 -7.78 -0.85 -5.56
C HIS A 56 -8.08 -1.02 -7.06
N ALA A 57 -7.96 -2.23 -7.60
CA ALA A 57 -8.29 -2.51 -9.00
C ALA A 57 -9.77 -2.26 -9.32
N LYS A 58 -10.70 -2.77 -8.49
CA LYS A 58 -12.15 -2.68 -8.74
C LYS A 58 -12.77 -1.36 -8.27
N MET A 59 -12.52 -0.92 -7.03
CA MET A 59 -13.17 0.27 -6.47
C MET A 59 -12.52 1.58 -6.90
N VAL A 60 -11.18 1.66 -6.84
CA VAL A 60 -10.47 2.94 -7.03
C VAL A 60 -10.27 3.24 -8.51
N PHE A 61 -9.74 2.28 -9.26
CA PHE A 61 -9.28 2.52 -10.63
C PHE A 61 -10.18 1.91 -11.73
N LYS A 62 -11.16 1.06 -11.37
CA LYS A 62 -12.08 0.38 -12.30
C LYS A 62 -11.38 -0.28 -13.50
N VAL A 63 -10.21 -0.87 -13.27
CA VAL A 63 -9.38 -1.46 -14.34
C VAL A 63 -9.57 -2.97 -14.38
N LYS A 64 -9.53 -3.56 -15.59
CA LYS A 64 -9.44 -5.02 -15.74
C LYS A 64 -8.18 -5.52 -15.02
N ILE A 65 -8.38 -6.58 -14.23
CA ILE A 65 -7.34 -7.30 -13.48
C ILE A 65 -6.44 -7.99 -14.52
N ASP A 66 -5.14 -7.71 -14.47
CA ASP A 66 -4.12 -8.22 -15.38
C ASP A 66 -2.98 -8.81 -14.52
N LEU A 67 -2.41 -9.96 -14.90
CA LEU A 67 -1.32 -10.64 -14.18
C LEU A 67 -0.12 -9.71 -13.95
N TYR A 68 0.16 -8.81 -14.91
CA TYR A 68 1.18 -7.79 -14.74
C TYR A 68 0.92 -6.89 -13.52
N LYS A 69 -0.33 -6.49 -13.30
CA LYS A 69 -0.72 -5.64 -12.17
C LYS A 69 -0.67 -6.39 -10.84
N ILE A 70 -0.97 -7.70 -10.86
CA ILE A 70 -0.86 -8.57 -9.67
C ILE A 70 0.61 -8.66 -9.21
N ILE A 71 1.56 -8.78 -10.15
CA ILE A 71 2.99 -8.88 -9.82
C ILE A 71 3.59 -7.50 -9.47
N MET A 72 3.14 -6.44 -10.13
CA MET A 72 3.66 -5.09 -9.87
C MET A 72 3.17 -4.50 -8.55
N TYR A 73 2.00 -4.88 -8.04
CA TYR A 73 1.45 -4.32 -6.80
C TYR A 73 2.33 -4.62 -5.56
N PRO A 74 2.77 -5.88 -5.32
CA PRO A 74 3.78 -6.19 -4.31
C PRO A 74 5.07 -5.39 -4.50
N LEU A 75 5.48 -5.17 -5.75
CA LEU A 75 6.67 -4.39 -6.06
C LEU A 75 6.53 -2.93 -5.59
N VAL A 76 5.33 -2.32 -5.72
CA VAL A 76 5.05 -0.99 -5.18
C VAL A 76 5.20 -0.96 -3.67
N TYR A 77 4.63 -1.95 -2.96
CA TYR A 77 4.78 -2.03 -1.51
C TYR A 77 6.23 -2.24 -1.08
N LEU A 78 7.00 -3.02 -1.86
CA LEU A 78 8.43 -3.21 -1.62
C LEU A 78 9.22 -1.92 -1.84
N THR A 79 8.90 -1.16 -2.89
CA THR A 79 9.49 0.16 -3.14
C THR A 79 9.10 1.14 -2.03
N GLN A 80 7.83 1.18 -1.63
CA GLN A 80 7.36 2.00 -0.51
C GLN A 80 8.13 1.67 0.78
N PHE A 81 8.27 0.39 1.10
CA PHE A 81 9.01 -0.05 2.27
C PHE A 81 10.48 0.38 2.20
N SER A 82 11.13 0.18 1.05
CA SER A 82 12.53 0.55 0.84
C SER A 82 12.75 2.05 0.99
N ILE A 83 11.87 2.86 0.39
CA ILE A 83 11.90 4.32 0.53
C ILE A 83 11.68 4.73 1.98
N SER A 84 10.67 4.15 2.65
CA SER A 84 10.38 4.45 4.05
C SER A 84 11.57 4.12 4.95
N PHE A 85 12.23 2.99 4.72
CA PHE A 85 13.40 2.55 5.45
C PHE A 85 14.57 3.54 5.27
N ILE A 86 14.90 3.89 4.02
CA ILE A 86 15.97 4.85 3.72
C ILE A 86 15.71 6.20 4.41
N PHE A 87 14.51 6.75 4.29
CA PHE A 87 14.19 8.05 4.89
C PHE A 87 14.19 8.01 6.42
N ILE A 88 13.67 6.96 7.04
CA ILE A 88 13.71 6.81 8.51
C ILE A 88 15.17 6.76 8.98
N THR A 89 15.99 5.93 8.35
CA THR A 89 17.40 5.78 8.71
C THR A 89 18.14 7.11 8.54
N LEU A 90 17.98 7.78 7.40
CA LEU A 90 18.59 9.10 7.18
C LEU A 90 18.14 10.16 8.19
N PHE A 91 16.87 10.21 8.56
CA PHE A 91 16.38 11.22 9.50
C PHE A 91 16.79 10.95 10.94
N VAL A 92 16.79 9.69 11.37
CA VAL A 92 17.10 9.31 12.74
C VAL A 92 18.62 9.30 12.98
N GLU A 93 19.42 8.73 12.07
CA GLU A 93 20.87 8.62 12.25
C GLU A 93 21.59 9.96 12.12
N ASN A 94 21.09 10.87 11.25
CA ASN A 94 21.64 12.23 11.15
C ASN A 94 21.08 13.18 12.24
N GLY A 95 20.28 12.69 13.18
CA GLY A 95 19.72 13.48 14.28
C GLY A 95 18.70 14.55 13.86
N ILE A 96 18.20 14.50 12.63
CA ILE A 96 17.26 15.48 12.08
C ILE A 96 15.90 15.39 12.81
N VAL A 97 15.46 14.16 13.11
CA VAL A 97 14.14 13.91 13.70
C VAL A 97 14.23 12.88 14.81
N ASN A 98 13.50 13.10 15.92
CA ASN A 98 13.35 12.10 16.97
C ASN A 98 12.75 10.81 16.40
N LYS A 99 13.31 9.65 16.77
CA LYS A 99 12.83 8.30 16.39
C LYS A 99 11.34 8.07 16.61
N LYS A 100 10.70 8.77 17.55
CA LYS A 100 9.25 8.71 17.78
C LYS A 100 8.42 9.40 16.69
N ILE A 101 8.94 10.48 16.11
CA ILE A 101 8.23 11.33 15.13
C ILE A 101 8.64 10.97 13.70
N ALA A 102 9.85 10.41 13.50
CA ALA A 102 10.37 10.04 12.18
C ALA A 102 9.38 9.19 11.34
N PRO A 103 8.70 8.17 11.87
CA PRO A 103 7.74 7.39 11.08
C PRO A 103 6.57 8.22 10.55
N LEU A 104 6.06 9.19 11.32
CA LEU A 104 4.97 10.08 10.92
C LEU A 104 5.41 11.01 9.78
N LEU A 105 6.60 11.60 9.86
CA LEU A 105 7.14 12.45 8.80
C LEU A 105 7.40 11.65 7.52
N VAL A 106 7.97 10.46 7.64
CA VAL A 106 8.23 9.58 6.50
C VAL A 106 6.93 9.12 5.84
N LEU A 107 5.87 8.88 6.62
CA LEU A 107 4.54 8.56 6.10
C LEU A 107 3.99 9.69 5.21
N LEU A 108 4.16 10.95 5.62
CA LEU A 108 3.73 12.12 4.81
C LEU A 108 4.48 12.23 3.47
N ILE A 109 5.74 11.80 3.43
CA ILE A 109 6.57 11.79 2.20
C ILE A 109 6.26 10.57 1.33
N THR A 110 6.05 9.41 1.94
CA THR A 110 5.88 8.14 1.21
C THR A 110 4.50 8.00 0.59
N ILE A 111 3.44 8.54 1.21
CA ILE A 111 2.08 8.55 0.63
C ILE A 111 2.05 9.13 -0.80
N PRO A 112 2.53 10.36 -1.08
CA PRO A 112 2.48 10.92 -2.42
C PRO A 112 3.36 10.14 -3.40
N ILE A 113 4.52 9.64 -2.96
CA ILE A 113 5.41 8.83 -3.80
C ILE A 113 4.73 7.51 -4.20
N THR A 114 4.20 6.76 -3.23
CA THR A 114 3.46 5.52 -3.48
C THR A 114 2.28 5.77 -4.41
N PHE A 115 1.53 6.86 -4.20
CA PHE A 115 0.43 7.21 -5.09
C PHE A 115 0.88 7.42 -6.54
N VAL A 116 1.99 8.15 -6.76
CA VAL A 116 2.54 8.37 -8.11
C VAL A 116 2.98 7.04 -8.74
N ILE A 117 3.70 6.20 -8.01
CA ILE A 117 4.17 4.90 -8.50
C ILE A 117 2.97 3.99 -8.84
N SER A 118 2.02 3.84 -7.92
CA SER A 118 0.78 3.07 -8.16
C SER A 118 0.04 3.58 -9.39
N LYS A 119 -0.08 4.91 -9.54
CA LYS A 119 -0.75 5.52 -10.68
C LYS A 119 -0.03 5.22 -12.00
N LEU A 120 1.29 5.36 -12.04
CA LEU A 120 2.08 5.06 -13.24
C LEU A 120 1.87 3.62 -13.66
N ILE A 121 2.07 2.66 -12.75
CA ILE A 121 1.95 1.23 -13.05
C ILE A 121 0.54 0.85 -13.52
N LEU A 122 -0.50 1.39 -12.88
CA LEU A 122 -1.88 1.05 -13.20
C LEU A 122 -2.41 1.73 -14.47
N THR A 123 -1.86 2.90 -14.84
CA THR A 123 -2.34 3.72 -15.97
C THR A 123 -1.52 3.51 -17.25
N ASN A 124 -0.26 3.10 -17.17
CA ASN A 124 0.65 3.08 -18.33
C ASN A 124 0.33 2.00 -19.39
N ARG A 125 -0.64 1.10 -19.15
CA ARG A 125 -1.02 0.06 -20.13
C ARG A 125 -2.27 0.34 -20.96
N ASN A 126 -2.94 1.47 -20.78
CA ASN A 126 -4.12 1.82 -21.60
C ASN A 126 -3.78 2.34 -23.02
N LYS A 127 -2.53 2.16 -23.48
CA LYS A 127 -2.08 2.61 -24.82
C LYS A 127 -1.86 1.49 -25.83
N ASN A 128 -1.86 0.21 -25.45
CA ASN A 128 -1.49 -0.90 -26.35
C ASN A 128 -2.50 -2.07 -26.35
N ALA A 129 -3.79 -1.83 -26.16
CA ALA A 129 -4.82 -2.85 -26.37
C ALA A 129 -6.08 -2.21 -26.97
#